data_AF-A0A7W6BEL7-F1
#
_entry.id   AF-A0A7W6BEL7-F1
#
_cell.length_a   1.000
_cell.length_b   1.000
_cell.length_c   1.000
_cell.angle_alpha   90.00
_cell.angle_beta   90.00
_cell.angle_gamma   90.00
#
_symmetry.space_group_name_H-M   'P 1'
#
loop_
_entity.id
_entity.type
_entity.pdbx_description
1 polymer ?
#
loop_
_entity_poly.entity_id
_entity_poly.type
_entity_poly.pdbx_seq_one_letter_code
_entity_poly.pdbx_strand_id
1 'polypeptide(L)'
;MAIHTIAYRMRPRTAWPAQLLQPNGRPLLQCDVDTDHVGLSGLAEILQTAPGSNPLPLLFDELLVPGTAQLVWKGSGPGRGVEIRRAFSGLFGRFFARAYLEKYHGFTWFSPISGSPYQVSARLQVVRKPRHEFDMPDWLMAGPGVLAIGEAKGSHEKGQAIPTTLPGPLRTAKKQIKGVLVQKQDRRGRWVNRRVKGWGVMSRWGVQDPARDAYHFVLDPDTDGEPLDGDELEEVIQDVARSHVAHLLEGLGRLDLIDKSMSPTAKPQQITTQIDGEGQRSFIGGIVNNFGFLPMSIDEGRAVQASLPQQLRTSVRFLGLDAETIEQYLSGTAIKQRPLRIDSGGASTSADGMILAPLDQITVVPPTI
;
A
#
# COMPACT_ATOMS: atom_id res chain seq x y z
N MET A 1 -1.09 16.51 -9.88
CA MET A 1 -0.96 16.36 -8.42
C MET A 1 -2.16 17.01 -7.74
N ALA A 2 -3.10 16.21 -7.28
CA ALA A 2 -4.21 16.66 -6.45
C ALA A 2 -3.88 16.37 -4.98
N ILE A 3 -3.26 17.35 -4.31
CA ILE A 3 -3.00 17.28 -2.87
C ILE A 3 -4.22 17.82 -2.15
N HIS A 4 -4.80 17.00 -1.28
CA HIS A 4 -5.93 17.35 -0.44
C HIS A 4 -5.52 17.44 1.03
N THR A 5 -6.25 18.23 1.81
CA THR A 5 -6.07 18.32 3.26
C THR A 5 -7.26 17.69 3.96
N ILE A 6 -6.99 16.86 4.97
CA ILE A 6 -8.03 16.25 5.80
C ILE A 6 -7.72 16.47 7.28
N ALA A 7 -8.75 16.45 8.12
CA ALA A 7 -8.55 16.56 9.55
C ALA A 7 -7.88 15.31 10.11
N TYR A 8 -7.02 15.47 11.12
CA TYR A 8 -6.14 14.41 11.60
C TYR A 8 -6.16 14.30 13.12
N ARG A 9 -6.20 13.06 13.62
CA ARG A 9 -5.97 12.75 15.03
C ARG A 9 -5.18 11.47 15.19
N MET A 10 -4.47 11.40 16.31
CA MET A 10 -3.69 10.23 16.67
C MET A 10 -3.71 9.95 18.16
N ARG A 11 -3.54 8.67 18.51
CA ARG A 11 -3.32 8.20 19.89
C ARG A 11 -2.27 7.07 19.93
N PRO A 12 -1.34 7.08 20.90
CA PRO A 12 -1.08 8.15 21.87
C PRO A 12 -0.45 9.38 21.20
N ARG A 13 -0.34 10.49 21.94
CA ARG A 13 0.27 11.73 21.41
C ARG A 13 1.76 11.58 21.07
N THR A 14 2.44 10.68 21.75
CA THR A 14 3.87 10.38 21.57
C THR A 14 4.18 9.72 20.23
N ALA A 15 3.18 9.21 19.53
CA ALA A 15 3.37 8.54 18.25
C ALA A 15 3.27 9.50 17.05
N TRP A 16 3.08 10.81 17.28
CA TRP A 16 2.91 11.79 16.21
C TRP A 16 4.10 11.81 15.24
N PRO A 17 3.87 11.73 13.92
CA PRO A 17 4.92 11.93 12.92
C PRO A 17 5.56 13.31 13.09
N ALA A 18 6.89 13.38 12.96
CA ALA A 18 7.62 14.64 13.08
C ALA A 18 7.12 15.69 12.07
N GLN A 19 6.73 15.26 10.87
CA GLN A 19 6.19 16.09 9.80
C GLN A 19 4.81 16.69 10.16
N LEU A 20 4.10 16.09 11.12
CA LEU A 20 2.80 16.57 11.61
C LEU A 20 2.92 17.27 12.97
N LEU A 21 4.13 17.73 13.32
CA LEU A 21 4.40 18.58 14.46
C LEU A 21 4.81 19.98 13.98
N GLN A 22 4.27 20.99 14.64
CA GLN A 22 4.77 22.36 14.52
C GLN A 22 6.19 22.45 15.10
N PRO A 23 6.99 23.48 14.76
CA PRO A 23 8.31 23.70 15.35
C PRO A 23 8.34 23.76 16.88
N ASN A 24 7.21 24.14 17.50
CA ASN A 24 7.02 24.15 18.96
C ASN A 24 6.60 22.79 19.56
N GLY A 25 6.59 21.72 18.76
CA GLY A 25 6.18 20.37 19.17
C GLY A 25 4.67 20.14 19.27
N ARG A 26 3.82 21.11 18.90
CA ARG A 26 2.36 20.94 18.92
C ARG A 26 1.88 20.17 17.68
N PRO A 27 0.92 19.23 17.81
CA PRO A 27 0.27 18.57 16.70
C PRO A 27 -0.34 19.52 15.66
N LEU A 28 -0.09 19.27 14.39
CA LEU A 28 -0.96 19.69 13.30
C LEU A 28 -2.26 18.87 13.37
N LEU A 29 -3.39 19.55 13.23
CA LEU A 29 -4.74 18.94 13.27
C LEU A 29 -5.23 18.53 11.88
N GLN A 30 -4.37 18.64 10.88
CA GLN A 30 -4.62 18.29 9.50
C GLN A 30 -3.38 17.60 8.93
N CYS A 31 -3.59 16.74 7.95
CA CYS A 31 -2.52 16.14 7.16
C CYS A 31 -2.85 16.21 5.66
N ASP A 32 -1.79 16.13 4.86
CA ASP A 32 -1.89 16.18 3.41
C ASP A 32 -1.99 14.77 2.84
N VAL A 33 -2.94 14.60 1.94
CA VAL A 33 -3.20 13.38 1.19
C VAL A 33 -2.99 13.67 -0.29
N ASP A 34 -1.96 13.06 -0.85
CA ASP A 34 -1.67 13.10 -2.28
C ASP A 34 -2.40 11.92 -2.95
N THR A 35 -3.39 12.20 -3.80
CA THR A 35 -4.18 11.13 -4.44
C THR A 35 -3.38 10.35 -5.48
N ASP A 36 -2.32 10.92 -6.05
CA ASP A 36 -1.42 10.20 -6.94
C ASP A 36 -0.63 9.15 -6.14
N HIS A 37 -0.15 9.52 -4.93
CA HIS A 37 0.49 8.57 -4.00
C HIS A 37 -0.49 7.50 -3.52
N VAL A 38 -1.70 7.88 -3.11
CA VAL A 38 -2.76 6.92 -2.74
C VAL A 38 -3.08 5.96 -3.90
N GLY A 39 -3.10 6.48 -5.13
CA GLY A 39 -3.25 5.72 -6.35
C GLY A 39 -2.20 4.62 -6.46
N LEU A 40 -0.93 4.99 -6.34
CA LEU A 40 0.21 4.06 -6.44
C LEU A 40 0.23 3.04 -5.29
N SER A 41 0.01 3.47 -4.04
CA SER A 41 -0.12 2.55 -2.90
C SER A 41 -1.31 1.59 -3.09
N GLY A 42 -2.40 2.07 -3.68
CA GLY A 42 -3.56 1.25 -3.99
C GLY A 42 -3.30 0.21 -5.07
N LEU A 43 -2.49 0.54 -6.08
CA LEU A 43 -2.06 -0.43 -7.10
C LEU A 43 -1.27 -1.57 -6.47
N ALA A 44 -0.29 -1.25 -5.63
CA ALA A 44 0.46 -2.26 -4.88
C ALA A 44 -0.46 -3.12 -4.01
N GLU A 45 -1.42 -2.50 -3.33
CA GLU A 45 -2.40 -3.22 -2.51
C GLU A 45 -3.28 -4.21 -3.32
N ILE A 46 -3.77 -3.78 -4.49
CA ILE A 46 -4.56 -4.66 -5.38
C ILE A 46 -3.72 -5.81 -5.92
N LEU A 47 -2.50 -5.54 -6.37
CA LEU A 47 -1.59 -6.59 -6.87
C LEU A 47 -1.37 -7.68 -5.82
N GLN A 48 -1.22 -7.30 -4.56
CA GLN A 48 -0.90 -8.23 -3.49
C GLN A 48 -2.12 -8.98 -2.90
N THR A 49 -3.32 -8.39 -2.96
CA THR A 49 -4.49 -8.92 -2.23
C THR A 49 -5.62 -9.38 -3.12
N ALA A 50 -5.63 -8.95 -4.38
CA ALA A 50 -6.65 -9.29 -5.35
C ALA A 50 -6.02 -9.40 -6.76
N PRO A 51 -5.04 -10.31 -6.95
CA PRO A 51 -4.35 -10.45 -8.23
C PRO A 51 -5.37 -10.67 -9.36
N GLY A 52 -5.16 -9.97 -10.48
CA GLY A 52 -6.10 -9.97 -11.62
C GLY A 52 -7.32 -9.06 -11.48
N SER A 53 -7.48 -8.34 -10.37
CA SER A 53 -8.55 -7.34 -10.21
C SER A 53 -8.20 -6.00 -10.88
N ASN A 54 -9.23 -5.22 -11.20
CA ASN A 54 -9.10 -3.93 -11.86
C ASN A 54 -8.34 -2.93 -10.95
N PRO A 55 -7.42 -2.10 -11.48
CA PRO A 55 -6.74 -1.04 -10.76
C PRO A 55 -7.67 0.16 -10.58
N LEU A 56 -8.73 -0.05 -9.80
CA LEU A 56 -9.67 0.98 -9.32
C LEU A 56 -8.99 2.25 -8.77
N PRO A 57 -7.78 2.20 -8.15
CA PRO A 57 -7.06 3.39 -7.74
C PRO A 57 -6.84 4.45 -8.82
N LEU A 58 -6.78 4.06 -10.10
CA LEU A 58 -6.62 5.01 -11.21
C LEU A 58 -7.86 5.89 -11.47
N LEU A 59 -8.97 5.62 -10.78
CA LEU A 59 -10.23 6.37 -10.90
C LEU A 59 -10.48 7.32 -9.72
N PHE A 60 -9.51 7.53 -8.82
CA PHE A 60 -9.76 8.29 -7.59
C PHE A 60 -10.29 9.70 -7.83
N ASP A 61 -9.60 10.46 -8.66
CA ASP A 61 -9.93 11.87 -8.88
C ASP A 61 -11.31 12.03 -9.54
N GLU A 62 -11.73 11.07 -10.37
CA GLU A 62 -13.04 11.08 -11.01
C GLU A 62 -14.20 10.92 -10.01
N LEU A 63 -13.94 10.33 -8.84
CA LEU A 63 -14.92 10.14 -7.79
C LEU A 63 -14.99 11.34 -6.81
N LEU A 64 -14.03 12.27 -6.89
CA LEU A 64 -13.91 13.40 -5.98
C LEU A 64 -14.60 14.66 -6.52
N VAL A 65 -15.14 15.50 -5.63
CA VAL A 65 -15.69 16.81 -5.99
C VAL A 65 -14.54 17.70 -6.50
N PRO A 66 -14.64 18.25 -7.73
CA PRO A 66 -13.56 19.06 -8.28
C PRO A 66 -13.45 20.42 -7.57
N GLY A 67 -12.25 20.99 -7.55
CA GLY A 67 -12.00 22.37 -7.09
C GLY A 67 -12.01 22.56 -5.57
N THR A 68 -12.04 21.48 -4.78
CA THR A 68 -11.98 21.56 -3.31
C THR A 68 -10.65 21.06 -2.77
N ALA A 69 -10.05 21.83 -1.85
CA ALA A 69 -8.85 21.38 -1.12
C ALA A 69 -9.12 20.19 -0.18
N GLN A 70 -10.39 19.94 0.19
CA GLN A 70 -10.75 18.79 1.00
C GLN A 70 -10.99 17.55 0.15
N LEU A 71 -10.77 16.38 0.75
CA LEU A 71 -11.09 15.09 0.14
C LEU A 71 -12.59 14.79 0.30
N VAL A 72 -13.39 15.08 -0.73
CA VAL A 72 -14.85 14.92 -0.71
C VAL A 72 -15.29 14.09 -1.89
N TRP A 73 -15.97 12.96 -1.66
CA TRP A 73 -16.57 12.18 -2.74
C TRP A 73 -17.83 12.85 -3.30
N LYS A 74 -18.04 12.74 -4.62
CA LYS A 74 -19.26 13.18 -5.31
C LYS A 74 -20.50 12.50 -4.71
N GLY A 75 -21.60 13.25 -4.63
CA GLY A 75 -22.88 12.75 -4.10
C GLY A 75 -22.75 12.13 -2.71
N SER A 76 -23.31 10.94 -2.51
CA SER A 76 -23.28 10.22 -1.23
C SER A 76 -22.05 9.33 -1.02
N GLY A 77 -21.02 9.49 -1.85
CA GLY A 77 -19.85 8.62 -1.90
C GLY A 77 -20.03 7.37 -2.78
N PRO A 78 -18.95 6.60 -2.97
CA PRO A 78 -18.94 5.44 -3.86
C PRO A 78 -19.85 4.31 -3.34
N GLY A 79 -20.62 3.72 -4.26
CA GLY A 79 -21.50 2.59 -4.01
C GLY A 79 -22.94 2.94 -3.59
N ARG A 80 -23.88 2.07 -3.96
CA ARG A 80 -25.28 2.12 -3.51
C ARG A 80 -25.60 0.91 -2.65
N GLY A 81 -26.35 1.11 -1.56
CA GLY A 81 -26.65 0.05 -0.58
C GLY A 81 -25.59 -0.08 0.53
N VAL A 82 -25.91 -0.83 1.58
CA VAL A 82 -25.02 -0.96 2.76
C VAL A 82 -23.77 -1.78 2.43
N GLU A 83 -23.94 -2.90 1.71
CA GLU A 83 -22.86 -3.84 1.43
C GLU A 83 -21.80 -3.25 0.50
N ILE A 84 -22.22 -2.65 -0.61
CA ILE A 84 -21.31 -2.03 -1.58
C ILE A 84 -20.57 -0.85 -0.95
N ARG A 85 -21.25 -0.01 -0.15
CA ARG A 85 -20.57 1.09 0.58
C ARG A 85 -19.54 0.55 1.56
N ARG A 86 -19.85 -0.53 2.28
CA ARG A 86 -18.90 -1.18 3.19
C ARG A 86 -17.68 -1.72 2.44
N ALA A 87 -17.87 -2.34 1.28
CA ALA A 87 -16.79 -2.85 0.44
C ALA A 87 -15.86 -1.73 -0.05
N PHE A 88 -16.40 -0.66 -0.64
CA PHE A 88 -15.59 0.50 -1.07
C PHE A 88 -14.87 1.16 0.10
N SER A 89 -15.53 1.30 1.25
CA SER A 89 -14.94 1.91 2.44
C SER A 89 -13.81 1.08 3.03
N GLY A 90 -13.95 -0.25 3.03
CA GLY A 90 -12.87 -1.15 3.42
C GLY A 90 -11.68 -1.05 2.45
N LEU A 91 -11.95 -1.14 1.14
CA LEU A 91 -10.92 -1.10 0.11
C LEU A 91 -10.17 0.24 0.08
N PHE A 92 -10.89 1.36 0.01
CA PHE A 92 -10.27 2.69 0.07
C PHE A 92 -9.62 2.94 1.43
N GLY A 93 -10.17 2.37 2.51
CA GLY A 93 -9.55 2.43 3.82
C GLY A 93 -8.12 1.90 3.79
N ARG A 94 -7.90 0.77 3.12
CA ARG A 94 -6.58 0.15 2.96
C ARG A 94 -5.62 1.02 2.15
N PHE A 95 -6.05 1.56 1.01
CA PHE A 95 -5.21 2.39 0.16
C PHE A 95 -4.72 3.65 0.87
N PHE A 96 -5.63 4.37 1.53
CA PHE A 96 -5.29 5.60 2.26
C PHE A 96 -4.45 5.28 3.51
N ALA A 97 -4.75 4.19 4.21
CA ALA A 97 -3.95 3.75 5.35
C ALA A 97 -2.51 3.43 4.94
N ARG A 98 -2.33 2.71 3.84
CA ARG A 98 -1.03 2.36 3.29
C ARG A 98 -0.24 3.61 2.89
N ALA A 99 -0.82 4.50 2.09
CA ALA A 99 -0.16 5.74 1.69
C ALA A 99 0.22 6.62 2.90
N TYR A 100 -0.66 6.68 3.92
CA TYR A 100 -0.35 7.37 5.18
C TYR A 100 0.83 6.73 5.92
N LEU A 101 0.87 5.41 6.05
CA LEU A 101 1.93 4.67 6.74
C LEU A 101 3.27 4.78 6.00
N GLU A 102 3.25 4.78 4.67
CA GLU A 102 4.41 5.04 3.83
C GLU A 102 4.95 6.45 4.05
N LYS A 103 4.09 7.47 3.88
CA LYS A 103 4.50 8.89 3.94
C LYS A 103 4.96 9.34 5.32
N TYR A 104 4.23 8.96 6.36
CA TYR A 104 4.41 9.53 7.70
C TYR A 104 5.15 8.62 8.67
N HIS A 105 5.24 7.31 8.38
CA HIS A 105 5.94 6.34 9.24
C HIS A 105 7.04 5.55 8.54
N GLY A 106 7.28 5.80 7.24
CA GLY A 106 8.41 5.24 6.50
C GLY A 106 8.31 3.74 6.23
N PHE A 107 7.12 3.13 6.37
CA PHE A 107 6.92 1.76 5.95
C PHE A 107 7.03 1.65 4.44
N THR A 108 7.63 0.58 3.95
CA THR A 108 7.84 0.36 2.51
C THR A 108 7.27 -0.97 2.08
N TRP A 109 7.56 -2.03 2.85
CA TRP A 109 7.17 -3.37 2.51
C TRP A 109 5.97 -3.81 3.34
N PHE A 110 4.89 -4.16 2.66
CA PHE A 110 3.65 -4.66 3.23
C PHE A 110 3.43 -6.10 2.79
N SER A 111 3.36 -7.01 3.74
CA SER A 111 3.04 -8.43 3.54
C SER A 111 1.60 -8.67 4.00
N PRO A 112 0.65 -8.93 3.07
CA PRO A 112 -0.76 -9.08 3.41
C PRO A 112 -1.01 -10.38 4.18
N ILE A 113 -1.64 -10.29 5.35
CA ILE A 113 -1.86 -11.46 6.21
C ILE A 113 -3.11 -12.20 5.75
N SER A 114 -2.93 -13.42 5.25
CA SER A 114 -4.01 -14.31 4.82
C SER A 114 -4.17 -15.50 5.77
N GLY A 115 -4.85 -15.29 6.90
CA GLY A 115 -5.20 -16.36 7.85
C GLY A 115 -4.22 -16.56 9.00
N SER A 116 -4.34 -17.69 9.71
CA SER A 116 -3.51 -18.03 10.88
C SER A 116 -3.26 -19.54 10.94
N PRO A 117 -2.01 -20.01 11.04
CA PRO A 117 -0.79 -19.22 10.96
C PRO A 117 -0.59 -18.63 9.56
N TYR A 118 -0.16 -17.37 9.47
CA TYR A 118 0.33 -16.77 8.24
C TYR A 118 1.85 -16.85 8.22
N GLN A 119 2.41 -17.61 7.28
CA GLN A 119 3.85 -17.78 7.12
C GLN A 119 4.39 -16.66 6.23
N VAL A 120 5.23 -15.80 6.78
CA VAL A 120 5.90 -14.72 6.04
C VAL A 120 7.18 -15.26 5.41
N SER A 121 7.91 -16.08 6.17
CA SER A 121 9.08 -16.84 5.76
C SER A 121 9.14 -18.15 6.54
N ALA A 122 10.10 -19.02 6.24
CA ALA A 122 10.31 -20.25 7.03
C ALA A 122 10.61 -19.99 8.53
N ARG A 123 11.03 -18.77 8.89
CA ARG A 123 11.43 -18.39 10.26
C ARG A 123 10.61 -17.24 10.86
N LEU A 124 9.55 -16.78 10.18
CA LEU A 124 8.73 -15.66 10.59
C LEU A 124 7.26 -15.91 10.28
N GLN A 125 6.41 -15.80 11.28
CA GLN A 125 4.96 -16.02 11.12
C GLN A 125 4.13 -15.05 11.97
N VAL A 126 2.88 -14.86 11.58
CA VAL A 126 1.85 -14.20 12.37
C VAL A 126 0.80 -15.22 12.77
N VAL A 127 0.53 -15.36 14.07
CA VAL A 127 -0.44 -16.33 14.58
C VAL A 127 -1.49 -15.64 15.45
N ARG A 128 -2.71 -16.16 15.43
CA ARG A 128 -3.76 -15.73 16.35
C ARG A 128 -3.45 -16.22 17.77
N LYS A 129 -3.67 -15.36 18.76
CA LYS A 129 -3.59 -15.77 20.17
C LYS A 129 -4.65 -16.83 20.48
N PRO A 130 -4.36 -17.80 21.37
CA PRO A 130 -5.36 -18.77 21.81
C PRO A 130 -6.64 -18.09 22.32
N ARG A 131 -7.81 -18.62 21.96
CA ARG A 131 -9.14 -18.11 22.37
C ARG A 131 -9.51 -16.71 21.86
N HIS A 132 -8.71 -16.13 20.97
CA HIS A 132 -9.14 -14.97 20.21
C HIS A 132 -9.89 -15.43 18.94
N GLU A 133 -11.03 -14.82 18.65
CA GLU A 133 -11.85 -15.12 17.47
C GLU A 133 -11.92 -13.96 16.47
N PHE A 134 -11.19 -12.88 16.73
CA PHE A 134 -11.16 -11.72 15.85
C PHE A 134 -10.42 -12.04 14.53
N ASP A 135 -10.78 -11.30 13.50
CA ASP A 135 -10.10 -11.33 12.21
C ASP A 135 -8.62 -10.99 12.37
N MET A 136 -7.80 -11.53 11.46
CA MET A 136 -6.39 -11.18 11.40
C MET A 136 -6.23 -9.70 11.00
N PRO A 137 -5.16 -9.02 11.44
CA PRO A 137 -4.79 -7.71 10.92
C PRO A 137 -4.51 -7.77 9.42
N ASP A 138 -4.63 -6.64 8.72
CA ASP A 138 -4.41 -6.57 7.26
C ASP A 138 -2.96 -6.90 6.84
N TRP A 139 -1.96 -6.44 7.59
CA TRP A 139 -0.55 -6.54 7.17
C TRP A 139 0.44 -6.80 8.30
N LEU A 140 1.53 -7.49 7.95
CA LEU A 140 2.83 -7.30 8.59
C LEU A 140 3.66 -6.37 7.71
N MET A 141 4.22 -5.31 8.29
CA MET A 141 4.81 -4.18 7.58
C MET A 141 6.22 -3.91 8.07
N ALA A 142 7.13 -3.57 7.16
CA ALA A 142 8.51 -3.25 7.46
C ALA A 142 8.95 -1.95 6.78
N GLY A 143 9.84 -1.24 7.46
CA GLY A 143 10.61 -0.11 6.95
C GLY A 143 12.00 -0.13 7.59
N PRO A 144 12.89 0.81 7.25
CA PRO A 144 14.22 0.88 7.85
C PRO A 144 14.17 0.91 9.39
N GLY A 145 14.75 -0.10 10.04
CA GLY A 145 14.80 -0.22 11.49
C GLY A 145 13.44 -0.36 12.19
N VAL A 146 12.37 -0.73 11.49
CA VAL A 146 11.03 -0.87 12.10
C VAL A 146 10.20 -2.00 11.50
N LEU A 147 9.53 -2.74 12.39
CA LEU A 147 8.54 -3.76 12.07
C LEU A 147 7.22 -3.43 12.75
N ALA A 148 6.10 -3.66 12.06
CA ALA A 148 4.78 -3.37 12.58
C ALA A 148 3.70 -4.34 12.09
N ILE A 149 2.64 -4.50 12.88
CA ILE A 149 1.36 -5.05 12.44
C ILE A 149 0.42 -3.89 12.15
N GLY A 150 -0.20 -3.91 10.97
CA GLY A 150 -1.10 -2.86 10.49
C GLY A 150 -2.53 -3.35 10.31
N GLU A 151 -3.49 -2.45 10.58
CA GLU A 151 -4.91 -2.63 10.29
C GLU A 151 -5.51 -1.32 9.78
N ALA A 152 -6.20 -1.38 8.65
CA ALA A 152 -6.96 -0.27 8.10
C ALA A 152 -8.46 -0.41 8.38
N LYS A 153 -9.13 0.72 8.57
CA LYS A 153 -10.58 0.77 8.75
C LYS A 153 -11.22 1.92 7.99
N GLY A 154 -12.19 1.60 7.15
CA GLY A 154 -13.16 2.59 6.67
C GLY A 154 -14.22 2.89 7.73
N SER A 155 -14.70 4.13 7.82
CA SER A 155 -15.80 4.52 8.71
C SER A 155 -16.98 5.16 7.97
N HIS A 156 -18.19 4.72 8.32
CA HIS A 156 -19.46 5.31 7.90
C HIS A 156 -20.23 5.98 9.06
N GLU A 157 -19.57 6.23 10.19
CA GLU A 157 -20.22 6.81 11.37
C GLU A 157 -20.93 8.13 11.00
N LYS A 158 -22.19 8.26 11.45
CA LYS A 158 -23.12 9.33 11.05
C LYS A 158 -22.81 10.70 11.67
N GLY A 159 -21.90 10.81 12.63
CA GLY A 159 -21.58 12.06 13.35
C GLY A 159 -20.59 12.96 12.60
N GLN A 160 -20.73 14.28 12.71
CA GLN A 160 -20.02 15.25 11.87
C GLN A 160 -18.56 15.51 12.27
N ALA A 161 -18.17 15.31 13.53
CA ALA A 161 -16.85 15.67 14.04
C ALA A 161 -15.92 14.47 14.25
N ILE A 162 -14.60 14.74 14.27
CA ILE A 162 -13.63 13.76 14.76
C ILE A 162 -13.94 13.49 16.25
N PRO A 163 -14.27 12.25 16.63
CA PRO A 163 -14.67 11.96 18.00
C PRO A 163 -13.56 12.26 19.00
N THR A 164 -13.97 12.68 20.20
CA THR A 164 -13.07 12.88 21.36
C THR A 164 -12.67 11.55 21.99
N THR A 165 -13.39 10.47 21.75
CA THR A 165 -13.10 9.11 22.22
C THR A 165 -12.64 8.23 21.06
N LEU A 166 -12.12 7.04 21.39
CA LEU A 166 -11.64 6.10 20.37
C LEU A 166 -12.85 5.56 19.56
N PRO A 167 -12.95 5.80 18.24
CA PRO A 167 -14.04 5.34 17.39
C PRO A 167 -14.27 3.82 17.45
N GLY A 168 -15.47 3.36 17.10
CA GLY A 168 -15.80 1.94 17.03
C GLY A 168 -14.83 1.13 16.15
N PRO A 169 -14.58 1.55 14.90
CA PRO A 169 -13.65 0.84 14.01
C PRO A 169 -12.23 0.75 14.57
N LEU A 170 -11.70 1.80 15.21
CA LEU A 170 -10.38 1.76 15.84
C LEU A 170 -10.33 0.88 17.09
N ARG A 171 -11.43 0.74 17.84
CA ARG A 171 -11.51 -0.26 18.92
C ARG A 171 -11.41 -1.68 18.35
N THR A 172 -12.03 -1.93 17.20
CA THR A 172 -11.92 -3.22 16.50
C THR A 172 -10.49 -3.44 16.00
N ALA A 173 -9.88 -2.44 15.35
CA ALA A 173 -8.48 -2.54 14.90
C ALA A 173 -7.53 -2.83 16.07
N LYS A 174 -7.70 -2.14 17.20
CA LYS A 174 -6.94 -2.41 18.43
C LYS A 174 -7.06 -3.87 18.88
N LYS A 175 -8.27 -4.45 18.83
CA LYS A 175 -8.52 -5.84 19.23
C LYS A 175 -7.86 -6.83 18.26
N GLN A 176 -7.91 -6.58 16.95
CA GLN A 176 -7.26 -7.42 15.95
C GLN A 176 -5.73 -7.40 16.13
N ILE A 177 -5.13 -6.21 16.23
CA ILE A 177 -3.67 -6.05 16.43
C ILE A 177 -3.22 -6.71 17.74
N LYS A 178 -3.94 -6.50 18.84
CA LYS A 178 -3.63 -7.14 20.14
C LYS A 178 -4.00 -8.63 20.18
N GLY A 179 -4.74 -9.12 19.20
CA GLY A 179 -5.21 -10.51 19.12
C GLY A 179 -4.23 -11.46 18.42
N VAL A 180 -3.11 -10.95 17.93
CA VAL A 180 -2.08 -11.75 17.24
C VAL A 180 -0.73 -11.71 17.94
N LEU A 181 0.13 -12.65 17.57
CA LEU A 181 1.54 -12.73 17.94
C LEU A 181 2.36 -12.76 16.65
N VAL A 182 3.37 -11.90 16.56
CA VAL A 182 4.44 -12.06 15.57
C VAL A 182 5.47 -12.99 16.20
N GLN A 183 5.85 -14.05 15.49
CA GLN A 183 6.78 -15.05 15.99
C GLN A 183 7.95 -15.23 15.04
N LYS A 184 9.16 -15.29 15.61
CA LYS A 184 10.40 -15.63 14.90
C LYS A 184 11.05 -16.87 15.50
N GLN A 185 11.60 -17.73 14.66
CA GLN A 185 12.41 -18.84 15.15
C GLN A 185 13.75 -18.34 15.69
N ASP A 186 14.11 -18.78 16.89
CA ASP A 186 15.45 -18.62 17.45
C ASP A 186 16.45 -19.56 16.74
N ARG A 187 17.74 -19.46 17.08
CA ARG A 187 18.81 -20.32 16.53
C ARG A 187 18.61 -21.82 16.81
N ARG A 188 17.70 -22.18 17.72
CA ARG A 188 17.34 -23.57 18.07
C ARG A 188 16.05 -24.03 17.37
N GLY A 189 15.51 -23.21 16.45
CA GLY A 189 14.28 -23.49 15.72
C GLY A 189 13.00 -23.31 16.54
N ARG A 190 13.07 -22.69 17.72
CA ARG A 190 11.89 -22.47 18.58
C ARG A 190 11.23 -21.15 18.25
N TRP A 191 9.90 -21.15 18.14
CA TRP A 191 9.13 -19.93 17.94
C TRP A 191 9.13 -19.07 19.19
N VAL A 192 9.58 -17.82 19.06
CA VAL A 192 9.56 -16.81 20.12
C VAL A 192 8.70 -15.63 19.69
N ASN A 193 7.85 -15.15 20.60
CA ASN A 193 7.01 -13.99 20.36
C ASN A 193 7.87 -12.72 20.31
N ARG A 194 7.67 -11.91 19.27
CA ARG A 194 8.38 -10.66 19.04
C ARG A 194 7.44 -9.47 19.16
N ARG A 195 7.89 -8.46 19.91
CA ARG A 195 7.22 -7.18 20.04
C ARG A 195 7.53 -6.33 18.83
N VAL A 196 6.48 -5.77 18.24
CA VAL A 196 6.51 -4.93 17.05
C VAL A 196 5.66 -3.69 17.31
N LYS A 197 5.68 -2.72 16.41
CA LYS A 197 4.72 -1.61 16.45
C LYS A 197 3.32 -2.10 16.06
N GLY A 198 2.28 -1.47 16.59
CA GLY A 198 0.92 -1.66 16.10
C GLY A 198 0.47 -0.41 15.37
N TRP A 199 -0.26 -0.54 14.27
CA TRP A 199 -0.84 0.60 13.56
C TRP A 199 -2.27 0.33 13.16
N GLY A 200 -3.22 1.02 13.80
CA GLY A 200 -4.61 1.09 13.38
C GLY A 200 -4.88 2.42 12.69
N VAL A 201 -5.19 2.42 11.39
CA VAL A 201 -5.49 3.65 10.63
C VAL A 201 -6.94 3.64 10.21
N MET A 202 -7.71 4.63 10.65
CA MET A 202 -9.11 4.78 10.27
C MET A 202 -9.31 5.99 9.38
N SER A 203 -9.94 5.75 8.23
CA SER A 203 -10.34 6.77 7.27
C SER A 203 -11.85 6.94 7.30
N ARG A 204 -12.31 8.16 7.62
CA ARG A 204 -13.68 8.58 7.36
C ARG A 204 -13.69 9.50 6.16
N TRP A 205 -14.65 9.23 5.29
CA TRP A 205 -14.78 9.93 4.02
C TRP A 205 -15.64 11.18 4.12
N GLY A 206 -15.20 12.24 3.46
CA GLY A 206 -16.06 13.37 3.14
C GLY A 206 -16.99 12.99 1.99
N VAL A 207 -18.24 13.48 2.03
CA VAL A 207 -19.22 13.28 0.96
C VAL A 207 -19.98 14.57 0.73
N GLN A 208 -20.42 14.80 -0.50
CA GLN A 208 -21.13 16.02 -0.89
C GLN A 208 -22.57 16.04 -0.34
N ASP A 209 -23.26 14.89 -0.32
CA ASP A 209 -24.67 14.81 0.04
C ASP A 209 -25.02 13.55 0.90
N PRO A 210 -25.46 13.72 2.17
CA PRO A 210 -25.41 14.96 2.93
C PRO A 210 -23.96 15.32 3.26
N ALA A 211 -23.63 16.61 3.24
CA ALA A 211 -22.27 17.10 3.47
C ALA A 211 -21.64 16.54 4.76
N ARG A 212 -20.42 16.01 4.64
CA ARG A 212 -19.61 15.49 5.77
C ARG A 212 -18.14 15.75 5.54
N ASP A 213 -17.43 15.96 6.64
CA ASP A 213 -15.98 16.16 6.61
C ASP A 213 -15.21 14.83 6.63
N ALA A 214 -14.13 14.80 5.85
CA ALA A 214 -13.14 13.73 5.87
C ALA A 214 -12.19 13.87 7.06
N TYR A 215 -11.79 12.74 7.65
CA TYR A 215 -10.72 12.73 8.64
C TYR A 215 -10.00 11.38 8.73
N HIS A 216 -8.75 11.45 9.21
CA HIS A 216 -7.99 10.31 9.70
C HIS A 216 -7.94 10.26 11.21
N PHE A 217 -8.07 9.06 11.75
CA PHE A 217 -7.76 8.76 13.15
C PHE A 217 -6.80 7.57 13.18
N VAL A 218 -5.61 7.79 13.74
CA VAL A 218 -4.56 6.78 13.85
C VAL A 218 -4.36 6.33 15.29
N LEU A 219 -4.06 5.05 15.46
CA LEU A 219 -3.81 4.40 16.74
C LEU A 219 -2.49 3.61 16.67
N ASP A 220 -1.66 3.75 17.69
CA ASP A 220 -0.46 2.94 17.91
C ASP A 220 -0.64 2.08 19.17
N PRO A 221 -1.28 0.90 19.07
CA PRO A 221 -1.42 -0.01 20.22
C PRO A 221 -0.17 -0.87 20.42
N ASP A 222 0.20 -1.13 21.67
CA ASP A 222 1.28 -2.07 22.00
C ASP A 222 0.96 -3.50 21.56
N THR A 223 2.00 -4.26 21.20
CA THR A 223 1.95 -5.70 20.96
C THR A 223 2.78 -6.48 22.00
N ASP A 224 2.55 -7.78 22.10
CA ASP A 224 3.23 -8.66 23.05
C ASP A 224 4.54 -9.20 22.46
N GLY A 225 5.46 -9.64 23.32
CA GLY A 225 6.70 -10.34 22.95
C GLY A 225 7.97 -9.63 23.41
N GLU A 226 9.10 -10.21 23.03
CA GLU A 226 10.44 -9.66 23.27
C GLU A 226 10.81 -8.66 22.16
N PRO A 227 11.55 -7.58 22.46
CA PRO A 227 12.02 -6.66 21.42
C PRO A 227 12.85 -7.37 20.35
N LEU A 228 12.77 -6.86 19.12
CA LEU A 228 13.72 -7.14 18.05
C LEU A 228 14.74 -5.99 17.99
N ASP A 229 16.02 -6.32 17.91
CA ASP A 229 17.09 -5.34 17.74
C ASP A 229 18.20 -5.87 16.81
N GLY A 230 19.08 -4.94 16.39
CA GLY A 230 20.26 -5.22 15.57
C GLY A 230 19.97 -6.11 14.36
N ASP A 231 20.83 -7.11 14.16
CA ASP A 231 20.77 -8.04 13.03
C ASP A 231 19.46 -8.84 13.00
N GLU A 232 18.86 -9.14 14.15
CA GLU A 232 17.60 -9.90 14.19
C GLU A 232 16.45 -9.11 13.56
N LEU A 233 16.40 -7.80 13.82
CA LEU A 233 15.42 -6.90 13.23
C LEU A 233 15.62 -6.78 11.72
N GLU A 234 16.87 -6.58 11.27
CA GLU A 234 17.19 -6.45 9.84
C GLU A 234 16.87 -7.74 9.06
N GLU A 235 17.14 -8.91 9.63
CA GLU A 235 16.73 -10.19 9.03
C GLU A 235 15.21 -10.28 8.82
N VAL A 236 14.43 -9.82 9.80
CA VAL A 236 12.97 -9.87 9.75
C VAL A 236 12.41 -8.84 8.77
N ILE A 237 13.00 -7.65 8.72
CA ILE A 237 12.67 -6.64 7.71
C ILE A 237 12.84 -7.25 6.32
N GLN A 238 13.94 -7.94 6.09
CA GLN A 238 14.25 -8.58 4.82
C GLN A 238 13.36 -9.80 4.51
N ASP A 239 12.84 -10.50 5.52
CA ASP A 239 11.79 -11.51 5.32
C ASP A 239 10.47 -10.88 4.86
N VAL A 240 10.06 -9.77 5.47
CA VAL A 240 8.85 -9.02 5.05
C VAL A 240 9.03 -8.43 3.65
N ALA A 241 10.21 -7.87 3.34
CA ALA A 241 10.52 -7.33 2.01
C ALA A 241 10.41 -8.39 0.92
N ARG A 242 10.95 -9.60 1.15
CA ARG A 242 10.83 -10.71 0.18
C ARG A 242 9.41 -11.23 0.06
N SER A 243 8.69 -11.36 1.17
CA SER A 243 7.27 -11.71 1.13
C SER A 243 6.50 -10.67 0.30
N HIS A 244 6.71 -9.39 0.56
CA HIS A 244 6.09 -8.30 -0.19
C HIS A 244 6.37 -8.37 -1.69
N VAL A 245 7.65 -8.53 -2.10
CA VAL A 245 8.04 -8.64 -3.52
C VAL A 245 7.42 -9.87 -4.17
N ALA A 246 7.38 -11.01 -3.47
CA ALA A 246 6.71 -12.21 -3.98
C ALA A 246 5.23 -11.95 -4.30
N HIS A 247 4.48 -11.30 -3.41
CA HIS A 247 3.07 -10.95 -3.70
C HIS A 247 2.92 -9.95 -4.85
N LEU A 248 3.85 -9.00 -5.02
CA LEU A 248 3.84 -8.10 -6.17
C LEU A 248 4.12 -8.85 -7.48
N LEU A 249 5.10 -9.76 -7.49
CA LEU A 249 5.42 -10.60 -8.64
C LEU A 249 4.22 -11.49 -9.03
N GLU A 250 3.54 -12.08 -8.06
CA GLU A 250 2.31 -12.83 -8.29
C GLU A 250 1.23 -11.96 -8.94
N GLY A 251 0.98 -10.76 -8.39
CA GLY A 251 0.03 -9.79 -8.96
C GLY A 251 0.39 -9.32 -10.37
N LEU A 252 1.68 -9.24 -10.69
CA LEU A 252 2.19 -8.93 -12.03
C LEU A 252 2.19 -10.14 -12.98
N GLY A 253 1.75 -11.32 -12.51
CA GLY A 253 1.69 -12.55 -13.30
C GLY A 253 3.05 -13.23 -13.52
N ARG A 254 4.04 -12.94 -12.66
CA ARG A 254 5.41 -13.48 -12.67
C ARG A 254 5.62 -14.60 -11.65
N LEU A 255 4.69 -15.54 -11.60
CA LEU A 255 4.81 -16.71 -10.71
C LEU A 255 6.07 -17.53 -11.01
N ASP A 256 6.56 -17.50 -12.25
CA ASP A 256 7.81 -18.12 -12.70
C ASP A 256 9.06 -17.61 -11.95
N LEU A 257 9.02 -16.36 -11.47
CA LEU A 257 10.11 -15.77 -10.68
C LEU A 257 10.05 -16.13 -9.19
N ILE A 258 8.91 -16.61 -8.72
CA ILE A 258 8.70 -17.06 -7.34
C ILE A 258 8.97 -18.57 -7.25
N ASP A 259 8.44 -19.31 -8.22
CA ASP A 259 8.59 -20.76 -8.37
C ASP A 259 8.92 -21.10 -9.82
N LYS A 260 10.15 -21.58 -10.05
CA LYS A 260 10.68 -21.93 -11.38
C LYS A 260 9.92 -23.05 -12.09
N SER A 261 9.05 -23.78 -11.39
CA SER A 261 8.17 -24.79 -12.00
C SER A 261 6.92 -24.18 -12.64
N MET A 262 6.59 -22.93 -12.30
CA MET A 262 5.44 -22.23 -12.83
C MET A 262 5.77 -21.52 -14.14
N SER A 263 4.74 -21.30 -14.96
CA SER A 263 4.82 -20.46 -16.15
C SER A 263 4.27 -19.07 -15.85
N PRO A 264 4.79 -18.01 -16.51
CA PRO A 264 4.20 -16.68 -16.37
C PRO A 264 2.76 -16.70 -16.89
N THR A 265 1.85 -16.07 -16.16
CA THR A 265 0.42 -15.99 -16.54
C THR A 265 0.14 -14.80 -17.45
N ALA A 266 1.11 -13.88 -17.58
CA ALA A 266 1.12 -12.77 -18.52
C ALA A 266 2.35 -12.85 -19.43
N LYS A 267 2.40 -12.04 -20.48
CA LYS A 267 3.63 -11.77 -21.26
C LYS A 267 4.25 -10.47 -20.74
N PRO A 268 4.96 -10.50 -19.60
CA PRO A 268 5.62 -9.32 -19.05
C PRO A 268 6.60 -8.76 -20.07
N GLN A 269 6.72 -7.45 -20.11
CA GLN A 269 7.66 -6.75 -20.96
C GLN A 269 8.66 -6.01 -20.09
N GLN A 270 9.91 -5.99 -20.57
CA GLN A 270 10.96 -5.20 -19.95
C GLN A 270 11.08 -3.87 -20.67
N ILE A 271 11.11 -2.81 -19.88
CA ILE A 271 11.25 -1.45 -20.38
C ILE A 271 12.36 -0.73 -19.63
N THR A 272 12.88 0.33 -20.25
CA THR A 272 13.69 1.34 -19.56
C THR A 272 13.02 2.70 -19.63
N THR A 273 13.23 3.52 -18.61
CA THR A 273 12.81 4.92 -18.57
C THR A 273 13.79 5.75 -17.73
N GLN A 274 13.84 7.05 -17.99
CA GLN A 274 14.53 7.99 -17.11
C GLN A 274 13.67 8.26 -15.88
N ILE A 275 14.28 8.19 -14.70
CA ILE A 275 13.67 8.54 -13.42
C ILE A 275 14.44 9.74 -12.85
N ASP A 276 13.71 10.78 -12.46
CA ASP A 276 14.33 11.98 -11.92
C ASP A 276 15.16 11.70 -10.67
N GLY A 277 16.42 12.14 -10.70
CA GLY A 277 17.42 11.88 -9.65
C GLY A 277 17.95 10.45 -9.55
N GLU A 278 17.48 9.49 -10.36
CA GLU A 278 17.96 8.09 -10.37
C GLU A 278 18.52 7.65 -11.73
N GLY A 279 18.30 8.45 -12.79
CA GLY A 279 18.78 8.17 -14.13
C GLY A 279 17.98 7.06 -14.83
N GLN A 280 18.61 6.38 -15.79
CA GLN A 280 17.96 5.31 -16.54
C GLN A 280 17.79 4.07 -15.67
N ARG A 281 16.57 3.54 -15.61
CA ARG A 281 16.21 2.35 -14.83
C ARG A 281 15.44 1.36 -15.68
N SER A 282 15.49 0.08 -15.30
CA SER A 282 14.84 -1.04 -15.98
C SER A 282 13.71 -1.60 -15.13
N PHE A 283 12.57 -1.89 -15.75
CA PHE A 283 11.37 -2.37 -15.07
C PHE A 283 10.73 -3.51 -15.85
N ILE A 284 10.10 -4.44 -15.13
CA ILE A 284 9.39 -5.60 -15.67
C ILE A 284 7.92 -5.49 -15.27
N GLY A 285 7.03 -5.57 -16.26
CA GLY A 285 5.61 -5.34 -16.01
C GLY A 285 4.74 -5.49 -17.23
N GLY A 286 3.57 -4.85 -17.21
CA GLY A 286 2.57 -4.94 -18.26
C GLY A 286 1.80 -3.65 -18.46
N ILE A 287 1.02 -3.62 -19.54
CA ILE A 287 0.09 -2.52 -19.80
C ILE A 287 -1.11 -2.65 -18.87
N VAL A 288 -1.48 -1.54 -18.25
CA VAL A 288 -2.69 -1.43 -17.43
C VAL A 288 -3.56 -0.28 -17.92
N ASN A 289 -4.86 -0.42 -17.70
CA ASN A 289 -5.78 0.71 -17.69
C ASN A 289 -6.70 0.62 -16.47
N ASN A 290 -7.66 1.54 -16.35
CA ASN A 290 -8.63 1.59 -15.26
C ASN A 290 -9.45 0.29 -15.04
N PHE A 291 -9.40 -0.66 -15.98
CA PHE A 291 -10.14 -1.92 -15.97
C PHE A 291 -9.25 -3.17 -15.84
N GLY A 292 -7.92 -3.06 -15.76
CA GLY A 292 -7.07 -4.23 -15.54
C GLY A 292 -5.76 -4.19 -16.30
N PHE A 293 -5.01 -5.28 -16.17
CA PHE A 293 -3.94 -5.60 -17.11
C PHE A 293 -4.52 -5.89 -18.48
N LEU A 294 -3.87 -5.34 -19.50
CA LEU A 294 -4.21 -5.54 -20.89
C LEU A 294 -3.23 -6.56 -21.48
N PRO A 295 -3.71 -7.68 -22.06
CA PRO A 295 -2.84 -8.72 -22.61
C PRO A 295 -2.30 -8.30 -23.99
N MET A 296 -1.51 -7.22 -24.01
CA MET A 296 -0.99 -6.61 -25.23
C MET A 296 0.46 -6.15 -25.06
N SER A 297 1.17 -6.05 -26.17
CA SER A 297 2.50 -5.45 -26.27
C SER A 297 2.48 -3.95 -25.99
N ILE A 298 3.64 -3.35 -25.70
CA ILE A 298 3.78 -1.90 -25.53
C ILE A 298 3.34 -1.16 -26.80
N ASP A 299 3.68 -1.69 -27.99
CA ASP A 299 3.35 -1.03 -29.26
C ASP A 299 1.84 -1.08 -29.57
N GLU A 300 1.18 -2.21 -29.28
CA GLU A 300 -0.29 -2.28 -29.30
C GLU A 300 -0.90 -1.31 -28.28
N GLY A 301 -0.33 -1.21 -27.08
CA GLY A 301 -0.76 -0.26 -26.06
C GLY A 301 -0.67 1.20 -26.54
N ARG A 302 0.41 1.56 -27.24
CA ARG A 302 0.58 2.88 -27.86
C ARG A 302 -0.43 3.14 -28.97
N ALA A 303 -0.73 2.14 -29.79
CA ALA A 303 -1.75 2.24 -30.83
C ALA A 303 -3.14 2.49 -30.23
N VAL A 304 -3.51 1.74 -29.18
CA VAL A 304 -4.74 1.97 -28.41
C VAL A 304 -4.73 3.38 -27.84
N GLN A 305 -3.65 3.80 -27.16
CA GLN A 305 -3.53 5.13 -26.60
C GLN A 305 -3.72 6.24 -27.66
N ALA A 306 -3.15 6.10 -28.85
CA ALA A 306 -3.29 7.07 -29.94
C ALA A 306 -4.73 7.18 -30.46
N SER A 307 -5.47 6.06 -30.47
CA SER A 307 -6.89 5.99 -30.87
C SER A 307 -7.88 6.55 -29.85
N LEU A 308 -7.47 6.68 -28.59
CA LEU A 308 -8.33 7.22 -27.54
C LEU A 308 -8.48 8.74 -27.65
N PRO A 309 -9.65 9.29 -27.23
CA PRO A 309 -9.81 10.72 -27.02
C PRO A 309 -8.70 11.28 -26.14
N GLN A 310 -8.29 12.53 -26.37
CA GLN A 310 -7.14 13.14 -25.68
C GLN A 310 -7.24 13.00 -24.15
N GLN A 311 -8.43 13.14 -23.57
CA GLN A 311 -8.64 13.01 -22.12
C GLN A 311 -8.42 11.59 -21.58
N LEU A 312 -8.56 10.56 -22.41
CA LEU A 312 -8.42 9.16 -22.03
C LEU A 312 -7.05 8.58 -22.35
N ARG A 313 -6.17 9.31 -23.06
CA ARG A 313 -4.85 8.79 -23.41
C ARG A 313 -3.99 8.48 -22.17
N THR A 314 -4.18 9.21 -21.09
CA THR A 314 -3.46 8.98 -19.82
C THR A 314 -3.98 7.79 -19.02
N SER A 315 -5.08 7.16 -19.46
CA SER A 315 -5.65 5.99 -18.78
C SER A 315 -4.97 4.67 -19.16
N VAL A 316 -4.10 4.65 -20.18
CA VAL A 316 -3.33 3.46 -20.57
C VAL A 316 -1.88 3.71 -20.19
N ARG A 317 -1.34 2.91 -19.28
CA ARG A 317 -0.01 3.10 -18.69
C ARG A 317 0.72 1.77 -18.55
N PHE A 318 2.01 1.85 -18.31
CA PHE A 318 2.83 0.70 -17.90
C PHE A 318 2.85 0.63 -16.37
N LEU A 319 2.60 -0.54 -15.82
CA LEU A 319 2.77 -0.86 -14.41
C LEU A 319 3.78 -2.00 -14.29
N GLY A 320 4.80 -1.82 -13.46
CA GLY A 320 5.84 -2.83 -13.29
C GLY A 320 6.63 -2.68 -12.00
N LEU A 321 7.59 -3.57 -11.82
CA LEU A 321 8.53 -3.59 -10.70
C LEU A 321 9.95 -3.43 -11.24
N ASP A 322 10.80 -2.73 -10.50
CA ASP A 322 12.19 -2.50 -10.88
C ASP A 322 13.00 -3.80 -10.95
N ALA A 323 13.79 -3.93 -12.01
CA ALA A 323 14.60 -5.11 -12.28
C ALA A 323 15.65 -5.36 -11.19
N GLU A 324 16.25 -4.33 -10.59
CA GLU A 324 17.22 -4.49 -9.49
C GLU A 324 16.53 -5.06 -8.25
N THR A 325 15.31 -4.62 -7.93
CA THR A 325 14.51 -5.19 -6.83
C THR A 325 14.23 -6.67 -7.07
N ILE A 326 13.93 -7.06 -8.30
CA ILE A 326 13.72 -8.46 -8.69
C ILE A 326 15.02 -9.27 -8.56
N GLU A 327 16.15 -8.73 -9.04
CA GLU A 327 17.46 -9.35 -8.91
C GLU A 327 17.86 -9.53 -7.44
N GLN A 328 17.60 -8.55 -6.59
CA GLN A 328 17.84 -8.62 -5.14
C GLN A 328 17.01 -9.74 -4.50
N TYR A 329 15.73 -9.84 -4.89
CA TYR A 329 14.86 -10.94 -4.46
C TYR A 329 15.40 -12.31 -4.89
N LEU A 330 15.72 -12.49 -6.17
CA LEU A 330 16.18 -13.77 -6.75
C LEU A 330 17.55 -14.20 -6.22
N SER A 331 18.47 -13.27 -6.02
CA SER A 331 19.82 -13.53 -5.50
C SER A 331 19.85 -13.72 -3.98
N GLY A 332 18.75 -13.41 -3.28
CA GLY A 332 18.71 -13.40 -1.83
C GLY A 332 19.52 -12.26 -1.18
N THR A 333 20.00 -11.29 -1.96
CA THR A 333 20.66 -10.09 -1.41
C THR A 333 19.65 -9.14 -0.75
N ALA A 334 20.13 -8.10 -0.06
CA ALA A 334 19.26 -7.18 0.67
C ALA A 334 18.43 -6.33 -0.30
N ILE A 335 17.11 -6.37 -0.15
CA ILE A 335 16.17 -5.53 -0.89
C ILE A 335 16.24 -4.13 -0.31
N LYS A 336 16.52 -3.14 -1.16
CA LYS A 336 16.68 -1.74 -0.75
C LYS A 336 15.40 -0.95 -1.00
N GLN A 337 15.07 -0.09 -0.05
CA GLN A 337 14.06 0.94 -0.24
C GLN A 337 14.58 1.98 -1.25
N ARG A 338 13.66 2.57 -2.00
CA ARG A 338 13.92 3.64 -2.97
C ARG A 338 13.21 4.94 -2.59
N PRO A 339 13.63 6.08 -3.14
CA PRO A 339 12.87 7.31 -3.02
C PRO A 339 11.49 7.20 -3.69
N LEU A 340 10.44 7.59 -2.97
CA LEU A 340 9.11 7.81 -3.55
C LEU A 340 9.18 9.02 -4.50
N ARG A 341 8.72 8.86 -5.73
CA ARG A 341 8.61 9.92 -6.74
C ARG A 341 7.21 9.92 -7.33
N ILE A 342 6.52 11.05 -7.19
CA ILE A 342 5.22 11.26 -7.79
C ILE A 342 5.38 12.36 -8.85
N ASP A 343 5.11 11.99 -10.10
CA ASP A 343 5.10 12.92 -11.23
C ASP A 343 3.77 12.76 -11.97
N SER A 344 2.96 13.82 -11.95
CA SER A 344 1.64 13.83 -12.60
C SER A 344 1.70 13.79 -14.13
N GLY A 345 2.82 14.17 -14.74
CA GLY A 345 3.04 14.12 -16.19
C GLY A 345 3.98 13.00 -16.64
N GLY A 346 4.71 12.39 -15.70
CA GLY A 346 5.78 11.44 -15.98
C GLY A 346 5.61 10.08 -15.31
N ALA A 347 6.73 9.35 -15.24
CA ALA A 347 6.81 8.10 -14.49
C ALA A 347 6.81 8.38 -12.97
N SER A 348 5.88 7.75 -12.25
CA SER A 348 5.86 7.74 -10.79
C SER A 348 6.42 6.43 -10.26
N THR A 349 7.27 6.49 -9.24
CA THR A 349 7.89 5.32 -8.59
C THR A 349 7.60 5.30 -7.10
N SER A 350 7.30 4.12 -6.56
CA SER A 350 7.11 3.91 -5.13
C SER A 350 8.41 3.50 -4.44
N ALA A 351 8.40 3.59 -3.11
CA ALA A 351 9.55 3.24 -2.29
C ALA A 351 9.92 1.74 -2.35
N ASP A 352 8.99 0.87 -2.73
CA ASP A 352 9.20 -0.57 -2.92
C ASP A 352 9.69 -0.94 -4.33
N GLY A 353 9.81 0.05 -5.24
CA GLY A 353 10.31 -0.15 -6.60
C GLY A 353 9.24 -0.36 -7.67
N MET A 354 7.94 -0.26 -7.34
CA MET A 354 6.89 -0.22 -8.35
C MET A 354 6.97 1.07 -9.18
N ILE A 355 6.55 0.98 -10.44
CA ILE A 355 6.46 2.11 -11.36
C ILE A 355 5.08 2.18 -12.02
N LEU A 356 4.56 3.39 -12.19
CA LEU A 356 3.47 3.69 -13.11
C LEU A 356 3.95 4.74 -14.12
N ALA A 357 4.05 4.37 -15.41
CA ALA A 357 4.66 5.21 -16.44
C ALA A 357 3.76 5.40 -17.69
N PRO A 358 3.73 6.61 -18.27
CA PRO A 358 3.19 6.84 -19.61
C PRO A 358 3.94 6.04 -20.70
N LEU A 359 3.23 5.52 -21.71
CA LEU A 359 3.83 4.65 -22.73
C LEU A 359 4.75 5.36 -23.73
N ASP A 360 4.63 6.68 -23.83
CA ASP A 360 5.47 7.56 -24.63
C ASP A 360 6.81 7.90 -23.95
N GLN A 361 6.97 7.56 -22.67
CA GLN A 361 8.20 7.82 -21.89
C GLN A 361 9.04 6.57 -21.64
N ILE A 362 8.59 5.41 -22.09
CA ILE A 362 9.27 4.13 -21.89
C ILE A 362 9.89 3.62 -23.19
N THR A 363 10.98 2.86 -23.09
CA THR A 363 11.62 2.19 -24.23
C THR A 363 11.66 0.69 -23.97
N VAL A 364 11.12 -0.11 -24.90
CA VAL A 364 11.15 -1.57 -24.80
C VAL A 364 12.59 -2.06 -24.97
N VAL A 365 13.01 -2.98 -24.11
CA VAL A 365 14.34 -3.61 -24.18
C VAL A 365 14.19 -5.13 -24.16
N PRO A 366 15.20 -5.89 -24.66
CA PRO A 366 15.20 -7.34 -24.52
C PRO A 366 15.10 -7.75 -23.05
N PRO A 367 14.35 -8.83 -22.73
CA PRO A 367 14.25 -9.33 -21.37
C PRO A 367 15.60 -9.85 -20.87
N THR A 368 15.98 -9.47 -19.64
CA THR A 368 17.22 -9.90 -18.99
C THR A 368 17.00 -10.81 -17.79
N ILE A 369 15.74 -10.98 -17.34
CA ILE A 369 15.32 -11.78 -16.18
C ILE A 369 14.22 -12.76 -16.56
#